data_AF-A0A4V2W9E1-F1
#
_entry.id   AF-A0A4V2W9E1-F1
#
_cell.length_a   1.000
_cell.length_b   1.000
_cell.length_c   1.000
_cell.angle_alpha   90.00
_cell.angle_beta   90.00
_cell.angle_gamma   90.00
#
_symmetry.space_group_name_H-M   'P 1'
#
loop_
_entity.id
_entity.type
_entity.pdbx_description
1 polymer ?
#
loop_
_entity_poly.entity_id
_entity_poly.type
_entity_poly.pdbx_seq_one_letter_code
_entity_poly.pdbx_strand_id
1 'polypeptide(L)'
;MEVPEIMKQLGRYAVIIFFSVLVASCAYQVPVDIKPSYSIYSSYDQRLPGTAAIFVDSEGASDEIRVSGLTCSAHKFPVNAEFGIEAAIIKTLDNLIENIQRVEKPLSQTQLSLSGAKAMIIVKVEDMDVDLKVIPGFLSADMESEAEVVLGVIVETKNGRQLGKTVSGDGEGRAAAGGACEGGAKAIAEALEEAVKDVLSEMGEEISNSERLRKAMR
;
A
#
# COMPACT_ATOMS: atom_id res chain seq x y z
N MET A 1 6.36 66.63 7.65
CA MET A 1 5.18 65.80 7.35
C MET A 1 5.44 64.46 8.03
N GLU A 2 5.04 64.34 9.29
CA GLU A 2 5.32 63.15 10.12
C GLU A 2 4.28 62.08 9.81
N VAL A 3 4.76 60.89 9.44
CA VAL A 3 3.90 59.73 9.16
C VAL A 3 3.32 59.25 10.49
N PRO A 4 1.98 59.17 10.64
CA PRO A 4 1.34 58.81 11.91
C PRO A 4 1.73 57.38 12.33
N GLU A 5 1.99 57.17 13.63
CA GLU A 5 2.43 55.87 14.21
C GLU A 5 1.54 54.68 13.83
N ILE A 6 0.25 54.93 13.60
CA ILE A 6 -0.75 53.93 13.21
C ILE A 6 -0.40 53.29 11.85
N MET A 7 0.19 54.04 10.91
CA MET A 7 0.66 53.49 9.63
C MET A 7 1.90 52.60 9.77
N LYS A 8 2.77 52.85 10.75
CA LYS A 8 3.94 52.00 11.03
C LYS A 8 3.53 50.66 11.66
N GLN A 9 2.49 50.66 12.50
CA GLN A 9 1.91 49.43 13.05
C GLN A 9 1.22 48.60 11.98
N LEU A 10 0.38 49.20 11.13
CA LEU A 10 -0.25 48.53 9.99
C LEU A 10 0.76 47.91 9.02
N GLY A 11 1.87 48.60 8.74
CA GLY A 11 2.96 48.05 7.93
C GLY A 11 3.65 46.83 8.57
N ARG A 12 3.87 46.86 9.90
CA ARG A 12 4.46 45.71 10.64
C ARG A 12 3.53 44.50 10.66
N TYR A 13 2.22 44.70 10.84
CA TYR A 13 1.25 43.59 10.80
C TYR A 13 1.07 43.02 9.39
N ALA A 14 1.09 43.87 8.35
CA ALA A 14 1.04 43.42 6.96
C ALA A 14 2.25 42.55 6.58
N VAL A 15 3.45 42.88 7.06
CA VAL A 15 4.66 42.06 6.85
C VAL A 15 4.57 40.71 7.57
N ILE A 16 4.00 40.67 8.78
CA ILE A 16 3.84 39.42 9.56
C ILE A 16 2.79 38.49 8.92
N ILE A 17 1.67 39.03 8.42
CA ILE A 17 0.63 38.26 7.73
C ILE A 17 1.13 37.76 6.36
N PHE A 18 1.88 38.58 5.62
CA PHE A 18 2.44 38.17 4.33
C PHE A 18 3.51 37.06 4.47
N PHE A 19 4.28 37.07 5.57
CA PHE A 19 5.30 36.05 5.82
C PHE A 19 4.72 34.70 6.29
N SER A 20 3.51 34.69 6.87
CA SER A 20 2.86 33.47 7.36
C SER A 20 2.15 32.67 6.25
N VAL A 21 1.78 33.30 5.14
CA VAL A 21 1.16 32.62 3.98
C VAL A 21 2.19 31.86 3.13
N LEU A 22 3.47 32.25 3.16
CA LEU A 22 4.53 31.63 2.35
C LEU A 22 5.07 30.31 2.91
N VAL A 23 4.65 29.91 4.11
CA VAL A 23 5.10 28.65 4.75
C VAL A 23 4.02 27.56 4.69
N ALA A 24 3.03 27.70 3.80
CA ALA A 24 2.09 26.63 3.49
C ALA A 24 2.85 25.49 2.80
N SER A 25 3.35 24.55 3.60
CA SER A 25 3.87 23.28 3.11
C SER A 25 2.78 22.58 2.32
N CYS A 26 2.96 22.48 1.00
CA CYS A 26 2.06 21.73 0.14
C CYS A 26 2.25 20.24 0.46
N ALA A 27 1.33 19.67 1.25
CA ALA A 27 1.20 18.23 1.38
C ALA A 27 0.49 17.72 0.13
N TYR A 28 1.17 16.87 -0.64
CA TYR A 28 0.57 16.25 -1.81
C TYR A 28 0.02 14.89 -1.39
N GLN A 29 -1.31 14.76 -1.38
CA GLN A 29 -1.94 13.45 -1.19
C GLN A 29 -1.62 12.58 -2.40
N VAL A 30 -0.98 11.44 -2.17
CA VAL A 30 -0.69 10.49 -3.24
C VAL A 30 -1.98 9.75 -3.62
N PRO A 31 -2.39 9.77 -4.91
CA PRO A 31 -3.48 8.93 -5.35
C PRO A 31 -2.98 7.48 -5.41
N VAL A 32 -3.47 6.64 -4.49
CA VAL A 32 -3.20 5.21 -4.52
C VAL A 32 -4.25 4.53 -5.41
N ASP A 33 -3.89 4.25 -6.67
CA ASP A 33 -4.74 3.54 -7.63
C ASP A 33 -4.26 2.08 -7.78
N ILE A 34 -4.50 1.27 -6.75
CA ILE A 34 -4.16 -0.15 -6.77
C ILE A 34 -5.22 -0.90 -7.58
N LYS A 35 -4.78 -1.67 -8.58
CA LYS A 35 -5.69 -2.49 -9.38
C LYS A 35 -6.37 -3.55 -8.52
N PRO A 36 -7.66 -3.83 -8.77
CA PRO A 36 -8.42 -4.72 -7.91
C PRO A 36 -7.99 -6.18 -8.05
N SER A 37 -7.32 -6.60 -9.12
CA SER A 37 -6.83 -7.98 -9.23
C SER A 37 -5.69 -8.10 -10.22
N TYR A 38 -4.78 -9.02 -9.93
CA TYR A 38 -3.67 -9.39 -10.80
C TYR A 38 -3.80 -10.84 -11.28
N SER A 39 -3.31 -11.11 -12.49
CA SER A 39 -3.31 -12.46 -13.06
C SER A 39 -2.24 -13.29 -12.35
N ILE A 40 -2.66 -14.33 -11.64
CA ILE A 40 -1.76 -15.22 -10.91
C ILE A 40 -1.42 -16.42 -11.76
N TYR A 41 -0.13 -16.78 -11.79
CA TYR A 41 0.28 -18.05 -12.36
C TYR A 41 -0.13 -19.20 -11.44
N SER A 42 -0.88 -20.17 -11.96
CA SER A 42 -1.24 -21.37 -11.22
C SER A 42 -0.88 -22.61 -12.02
N SER A 43 -0.35 -23.61 -11.32
CA SER A 43 -0.11 -24.95 -11.87
C SER A 43 -1.39 -25.77 -11.98
N TYR A 44 -2.52 -25.23 -11.52
CA TYR A 44 -3.83 -25.88 -11.52
C TYR A 44 -4.86 -25.02 -12.26
N ASP A 45 -5.65 -25.65 -13.13
CA ASP A 45 -6.73 -24.96 -13.87
C ASP A 45 -7.96 -24.65 -13.02
N GLN A 46 -8.06 -25.24 -11.82
CA GLN A 46 -9.22 -25.15 -10.95
C GLN A 46 -8.94 -24.26 -9.74
N ARG A 47 -9.96 -23.56 -9.25
CA ARG A 47 -9.91 -22.86 -7.95
C ARG A 47 -9.67 -23.83 -6.79
N LEU A 48 -9.28 -23.29 -5.63
CA LEU A 48 -9.25 -24.03 -4.37
C LEU A 48 -10.68 -24.34 -3.93
N PRO A 49 -11.00 -25.61 -3.64
CA PRO A 49 -12.38 -26.02 -3.39
C PRO A 49 -12.91 -25.55 -2.03
N GLY A 50 -14.21 -25.30 -1.95
CA GLY A 50 -14.90 -24.97 -0.70
C GLY A 50 -14.86 -23.49 -0.31
N THR A 51 -15.16 -23.22 0.96
CA THR A 51 -15.27 -21.86 1.51
C THR A 51 -14.08 -21.54 2.40
N ALA A 52 -13.45 -20.37 2.21
CA ALA A 52 -12.44 -19.84 3.12
C ALA A 52 -12.95 -18.61 3.88
N ALA A 53 -12.72 -18.56 5.20
CA ALA A 53 -12.85 -17.34 5.97
C ALA A 53 -11.57 -16.52 5.81
N ILE A 54 -11.69 -15.22 5.53
CA ILE A 54 -10.55 -14.33 5.23
C ILE A 54 -10.57 -13.15 6.19
N PHE A 55 -9.44 -12.94 6.87
CA PHE A 55 -9.14 -11.74 7.63
C PHE A 55 -7.91 -11.07 7.00
N VAL A 56 -8.00 -9.77 6.78
CA VAL A 56 -6.90 -8.94 6.27
C VAL A 56 -6.62 -7.87 7.31
N ASP A 57 -5.37 -7.78 7.73
CA ASP A 57 -4.84 -6.72 8.58
C ASP A 57 -3.96 -5.81 7.72
N SER A 58 -4.51 -4.67 7.32
CA SER A 58 -3.85 -3.71 6.44
C SER A 58 -3.28 -2.50 7.18
N GLU A 59 -3.30 -2.47 8.52
CA GLU A 59 -2.88 -1.29 9.30
C GLU A 59 -1.43 -0.87 9.04
N GLY A 60 -0.58 -1.77 8.55
CA GLY A 60 0.80 -1.50 8.16
C GLY A 60 0.97 -0.76 6.81
N ALA A 61 -0.11 -0.44 6.09
CA ALA A 61 -0.04 0.12 4.73
C ALA A 61 -0.27 1.65 4.67
N SER A 62 0.18 2.38 5.69
CA SER A 62 0.12 3.85 5.74
C SER A 62 1.46 4.42 6.17
N ASP A 63 1.96 5.44 5.45
CA ASP A 63 3.22 6.11 5.80
C ASP A 63 3.29 7.58 5.32
N GLU A 64 4.22 8.36 5.88
CA GLU A 64 4.55 9.74 5.48
C GLU A 64 5.91 9.78 4.76
N ILE A 65 5.88 9.71 3.43
CA ILE A 65 7.10 9.61 2.62
C ILE A 65 7.80 10.96 2.53
N ARG A 66 9.13 10.94 2.70
CA ARG A 66 10.00 12.13 2.62
C ARG A 66 10.96 12.00 1.46
N VAL A 67 11.18 13.11 0.76
CA VAL A 67 12.15 13.14 -0.32
C VAL A 67 13.57 13.15 0.23
N SER A 68 14.39 12.23 -0.24
CA SER A 68 15.83 12.24 -0.05
C SER A 68 16.48 13.42 -0.79
N GLY A 69 17.25 14.23 -0.07
CA GLY A 69 18.03 15.34 -0.62
C GLY A 69 17.48 16.74 -0.34
N LEU A 70 18.26 17.78 -0.66
CA LEU A 70 17.95 19.18 -0.28
C LEU A 70 16.92 19.86 -1.20
N THR A 71 16.73 19.36 -2.42
CA THR A 71 15.94 20.05 -3.47
C THR A 71 14.44 20.03 -3.19
N CYS A 72 13.94 18.98 -2.51
CA CYS A 72 12.52 18.78 -2.23
C CYS A 72 12.24 18.40 -0.77
N SER A 73 13.20 18.57 0.14
CA SER A 73 13.09 18.13 1.55
C SER A 73 11.97 18.80 2.35
N ALA A 74 11.44 19.92 1.87
CA ALA A 74 10.30 20.59 2.47
C ALA A 74 8.96 19.90 2.18
N HIS A 75 8.93 18.95 1.24
CA HIS A 75 7.71 18.24 0.83
C HIS A 75 7.59 16.89 1.54
N LYS A 76 6.34 16.56 1.86
CA LYS A 76 5.93 15.30 2.45
C LYS A 76 4.78 14.74 1.63
N PHE A 77 4.79 13.43 1.45
CA PHE A 77 3.84 12.70 0.63
C PHE A 77 3.16 11.66 1.52
N PRO A 78 2.08 12.05 2.23
CA PRO A 78 1.30 11.07 2.98
C PRO A 78 0.65 10.07 2.01
N VAL A 79 0.81 8.79 2.32
CA VAL A 79 0.23 7.66 1.61
C VAL A 79 -0.64 6.88 2.59
N ASN A 80 -1.85 6.55 2.17
CA ASN A 80 -2.69 5.55 2.82
C ASN A 80 -3.13 4.55 1.75
N ALA A 81 -2.52 3.37 1.78
CA ALA A 81 -2.79 2.28 0.85
C ALA A 81 -3.63 1.16 1.48
N GLU A 82 -4.03 1.28 2.75
CA GLU A 82 -4.71 0.23 3.52
C GLU A 82 -5.94 -0.34 2.79
N PHE A 83 -6.87 0.55 2.41
CA PHE A 83 -8.10 0.14 1.73
C PHE A 83 -7.83 -0.46 0.33
N GLY A 84 -6.84 0.09 -0.38
CA GLY A 84 -6.47 -0.39 -1.72
C GLY A 84 -5.87 -1.79 -1.68
N ILE A 85 -4.92 -2.01 -0.76
CA ILE A 85 -4.27 -3.30 -0.54
C ILE A 85 -5.28 -4.32 -0.02
N GLU A 86 -6.14 -3.98 0.94
CA GLU A 86 -7.18 -4.88 1.44
C GLU A 86 -8.11 -5.33 0.30
N ALA A 87 -8.61 -4.38 -0.50
CA ALA A 87 -9.50 -4.68 -1.61
C ALA A 87 -8.82 -5.60 -2.65
N ALA A 88 -7.55 -5.34 -2.96
CA ALA A 88 -6.75 -6.14 -3.89
C ALA A 88 -6.49 -7.56 -3.36
N ILE A 89 -6.13 -7.72 -2.08
CA ILE A 89 -5.96 -9.03 -1.43
C ILE A 89 -7.26 -9.83 -1.51
N ILE A 90 -8.38 -9.23 -1.08
CA ILE A 90 -9.65 -9.96 -1.07
C ILE A 90 -10.04 -10.39 -2.48
N LYS A 91 -9.95 -9.48 -3.46
CA LYS A 91 -10.35 -9.80 -4.82
C LYS A 91 -9.41 -10.81 -5.48
N THR A 92 -8.13 -10.78 -5.13
CA THR A 92 -7.16 -11.82 -5.52
C THR A 92 -7.57 -13.18 -4.97
N LEU A 93 -7.91 -13.27 -3.69
CA LEU A 93 -8.36 -14.53 -3.06
C LEU A 93 -9.72 -15.02 -3.60
N ASP A 94 -10.64 -14.11 -3.91
CA ASP A 94 -11.94 -14.38 -4.57
C ASP A 94 -11.75 -15.03 -5.95
N ASN A 95 -10.67 -14.69 -6.66
CA ASN A 95 -10.34 -15.31 -7.93
C ASN A 95 -9.73 -16.72 -7.78
N LEU A 96 -9.06 -17.00 -6.65
CA LEU A 96 -8.36 -18.26 -6.39
C LEU A 96 -9.22 -19.31 -5.70
N ILE A 97 -10.24 -18.91 -4.93
CA ILE A 97 -11.03 -19.80 -4.06
C ILE A 97 -12.48 -19.83 -4.54
N GLU A 98 -13.14 -20.98 -4.45
CA GLU A 98 -14.54 -21.10 -4.90
C GLU A 98 -15.48 -20.14 -4.17
N ASN A 99 -15.36 -20.05 -2.85
CA ASN A 99 -16.16 -19.16 -2.02
C ASN A 99 -15.31 -18.52 -0.94
N ILE A 100 -15.53 -17.23 -0.68
CA ILE A 100 -14.86 -16.51 0.39
C ILE A 100 -15.86 -15.89 1.35
N GLN A 101 -15.52 -15.85 2.63
CA GLN A 101 -16.26 -15.17 3.67
C GLN A 101 -15.31 -14.20 4.37
N ARG A 102 -15.54 -12.90 4.23
CA ARG A 102 -14.78 -11.90 4.98
C ARG A 102 -15.18 -11.96 6.45
N VAL A 103 -14.20 -11.85 7.34
CA VAL A 103 -14.41 -11.78 8.79
C VAL A 103 -13.61 -10.62 9.37
N GLU A 104 -14.17 -9.97 10.39
CA GLU A 104 -13.54 -8.80 11.04
C GLU A 104 -12.39 -9.16 11.97
N LYS A 105 -12.25 -10.44 12.32
CA LYS A 105 -11.16 -10.96 13.17
C LYS A 105 -10.88 -12.42 12.87
N PRO A 106 -9.66 -12.91 13.14
CA PRO A 106 -9.34 -14.32 13.01
C PRO A 106 -10.30 -15.22 13.80
N LEU A 107 -10.84 -16.23 13.14
CA LEU A 107 -11.71 -17.22 13.78
C LEU A 107 -10.86 -18.26 14.51
N SER A 108 -11.27 -18.64 15.72
CA SER A 108 -10.74 -19.83 16.38
C SER A 108 -11.17 -21.11 15.64
N GLN A 109 -10.49 -22.23 15.87
CA GLN A 109 -10.83 -23.52 15.25
C GLN A 109 -12.29 -23.94 15.46
N THR A 110 -12.85 -23.67 16.65
CA THR A 110 -14.25 -23.93 16.95
C THR A 110 -15.19 -23.05 16.11
N GLN A 111 -14.88 -21.75 15.99
CA GLN A 111 -15.68 -20.82 15.19
C GLN A 111 -15.59 -21.13 13.69
N LEU A 112 -14.40 -21.49 13.21
CA LEU A 112 -14.19 -21.91 11.83
C LEU A 112 -15.06 -23.13 11.50
N SER A 113 -15.06 -24.13 12.38
CA SER A 113 -15.90 -25.33 12.21
C SER A 113 -17.40 -25.02 12.19
N LEU A 114 -17.86 -24.06 13.00
CA LEU A 114 -19.26 -23.62 13.04
C LEU A 114 -19.67 -22.77 11.83
N SER A 115 -18.74 -22.01 11.25
CA SER A 115 -18.98 -21.20 10.05
C SER A 115 -19.20 -22.03 8.78
N GLY A 116 -18.79 -23.29 8.80
CA GLY A 116 -18.77 -24.17 7.62
C GLY A 116 -17.59 -23.91 6.67
N ALA A 117 -16.74 -22.92 6.94
CA ALA A 117 -15.52 -22.70 6.18
C ALA A 117 -14.48 -23.82 6.43
N LYS A 118 -13.74 -24.16 5.37
CA LYS A 118 -12.71 -25.20 5.36
C LYS A 118 -11.35 -24.68 5.79
N ALA A 119 -11.11 -23.39 5.57
CA ALA A 119 -9.85 -22.73 5.87
C ALA A 119 -10.07 -21.33 6.45
N MET A 120 -9.16 -20.91 7.32
CA MET A 120 -8.97 -19.53 7.77
C MET A 120 -7.71 -19.00 7.07
N ILE A 121 -7.85 -17.91 6.32
CA ILE A 121 -6.74 -17.20 5.68
C ILE A 121 -6.56 -15.87 6.41
N ILE A 122 -5.37 -15.65 6.93
CA ILE A 122 -4.95 -14.43 7.61
C ILE A 122 -3.86 -13.83 6.73
N VAL A 123 -4.10 -12.62 6.23
CA VAL A 123 -3.09 -11.84 5.51
C VAL A 123 -2.83 -10.57 6.30
N LYS A 124 -1.57 -10.28 6.58
CA LYS A 124 -1.15 -9.08 7.29
C LYS A 124 -0.15 -8.31 6.45
N VAL A 125 -0.33 -6.99 6.32
CA VAL A 125 0.73 -6.10 5.84
C VAL A 125 1.73 -5.96 6.99
N GLU A 126 2.88 -6.61 6.84
CA GLU A 126 3.93 -6.61 7.87
C GLU A 126 4.80 -5.36 7.77
N ASP A 127 5.06 -4.91 6.55
CA ASP A 127 5.84 -3.70 6.27
C ASP A 127 5.43 -3.08 4.93
N MET A 128 5.57 -1.76 4.84
CA MET A 128 5.43 -0.99 3.60
C MET A 128 6.45 0.14 3.67
N ASP A 129 7.49 0.06 2.85
CA ASP A 129 8.55 1.06 2.78
C ASP A 129 8.53 1.73 1.40
N VAL A 130 8.72 3.04 1.38
CA VAL A 130 8.78 3.80 0.12
C VAL A 130 9.86 4.85 0.21
N ASP A 131 10.84 4.70 -0.67
CA ASP A 131 11.88 5.68 -0.89
C ASP A 131 11.52 6.59 -2.05
N LEU A 132 11.80 7.90 -1.89
CA LEU A 132 11.62 8.90 -2.95
C LEU A 132 12.88 9.76 -3.04
N LYS A 133 13.49 9.83 -4.23
CA LYS A 133 14.71 10.61 -4.51
C LYS A 133 14.56 11.48 -5.75
N VAL A 134 15.30 12.59 -5.78
CA VAL A 134 15.39 13.48 -6.93
C VAL A 134 16.60 13.10 -7.78
N ILE A 135 16.38 12.85 -9.06
CA ILE A 135 17.44 12.59 -10.04
C ILE A 135 17.67 13.86 -10.87
N PRO A 136 18.78 14.60 -10.67
CA PRO A 136 19.04 15.83 -11.41
C PRO A 136 19.44 15.53 -12.86
N GLY A 137 18.85 16.27 -13.81
CA GLY A 137 19.23 16.24 -15.23
C GLY A 137 19.76 17.58 -15.73
N PHE A 138 20.22 17.61 -16.98
CA PHE A 138 20.83 18.80 -17.60
C PHE A 138 19.81 19.93 -17.89
N LEU A 139 18.55 19.59 -18.17
CA LEU A 139 17.47 20.55 -18.48
C LEU A 139 16.26 20.45 -17.55
N SER A 140 16.02 19.28 -16.95
CA SER A 140 14.92 19.00 -16.01
C SER A 140 15.38 17.99 -14.97
N ALA A 141 14.69 17.93 -13.83
CA ALA A 141 14.89 16.89 -12.82
C ALA A 141 13.74 15.88 -12.87
N ASP A 142 14.06 14.62 -12.54
CA ASP A 142 13.09 13.56 -12.36
C ASP A 142 12.96 13.19 -10.88
N MET A 143 11.84 12.58 -10.53
CA MET A 143 11.58 11.94 -9.25
C MET A 143 11.56 10.44 -9.51
N GLU A 144 12.30 9.70 -8.70
CA GLU A 144 12.38 8.25 -8.74
C GLU A 144 11.95 7.72 -7.37
N SER A 145 11.03 6.77 -7.38
CA SER A 145 10.51 6.13 -6.18
C SER A 145 10.75 4.63 -6.26
N GLU A 146 11.14 4.05 -5.13
CA GLU A 146 11.25 2.61 -4.93
C GLU A 146 10.28 2.27 -3.79
N ALA A 147 9.52 1.19 -3.93
CA ALA A 147 8.57 0.75 -2.91
C ALA A 147 8.72 -0.75 -2.65
N GLU A 148 8.70 -1.14 -1.38
CA GLU A 148 8.67 -2.53 -0.93
C GLU A 148 7.39 -2.77 -0.11
N VAL A 149 6.67 -3.85 -0.40
CA VAL A 149 5.50 -4.28 0.38
C VAL A 149 5.71 -5.71 0.84
N VAL A 150 5.58 -5.94 2.14
CA VAL A 150 5.76 -7.26 2.76
C VAL A 150 4.44 -7.75 3.33
N LEU A 151 4.02 -8.94 2.91
CA LEU A 151 2.82 -9.61 3.42
C LEU A 151 3.16 -10.87 4.21
N GLY A 152 2.61 -10.98 5.42
CA GLY A 152 2.52 -12.21 6.19
C GLY A 152 1.26 -12.98 5.83
N VAL A 153 1.40 -14.24 5.41
CA VAL A 153 0.30 -15.09 4.95
C VAL A 153 0.25 -16.37 5.78
N ILE A 154 -0.86 -16.57 6.49
CA ILE A 154 -1.11 -17.78 7.26
C ILE A 154 -2.42 -18.40 6.79
N VAL A 155 -2.39 -19.70 6.49
CA VAL A 155 -3.59 -20.48 6.17
C VAL A 155 -3.71 -21.63 7.14
N GLU A 156 -4.82 -21.71 7.85
CA GLU A 156 -5.13 -22.77 8.80
C GLU A 156 -6.40 -23.51 8.41
N THR A 157 -6.45 -24.80 8.71
CA THR A 157 -7.63 -25.65 8.51
C THR A 157 -7.88 -26.45 9.78
N LYS A 158 -8.92 -27.29 9.78
CA LYS A 158 -9.15 -28.28 10.85
C LYS A 158 -7.96 -29.21 11.11
N ASN A 159 -7.09 -29.40 10.10
CA ASN A 159 -5.90 -30.25 10.17
C ASN A 159 -4.65 -29.44 10.62
N GLY A 160 -4.84 -28.24 11.16
CA GLY A 160 -3.77 -27.32 11.55
C GLY A 160 -3.33 -26.39 10.42
N ARG A 161 -2.18 -25.73 10.61
CA ARG A 161 -1.61 -24.76 9.67
C ARG A 161 -1.18 -25.42 8.37
N GLN A 162 -1.71 -24.95 7.24
CA GLN A 162 -1.46 -25.43 5.88
C GLN A 162 -0.49 -24.55 5.09
N LEU A 163 -0.40 -23.26 5.40
CA LEU A 163 0.57 -22.31 4.84
C LEU A 163 1.00 -21.32 5.93
N GLY A 164 2.25 -20.89 5.87
CA GLY A 164 2.84 -19.87 6.73
C GLY A 164 4.05 -19.31 6.01
N LYS A 165 3.89 -18.15 5.38
CA LYS A 165 4.89 -17.53 4.51
C LYS A 165 4.92 -16.03 4.74
N THR A 166 6.07 -15.45 4.50
CA THR A 166 6.23 -14.02 4.27
C THR A 166 6.62 -13.87 2.81
N VAL A 167 5.93 -13.02 2.09
CA VAL A 167 6.18 -12.68 0.69
C VAL A 167 6.47 -11.19 0.59
N SER A 168 7.28 -10.80 -0.38
CA SER A 168 7.71 -9.41 -0.59
C SER A 168 7.56 -9.06 -2.05
N GLY A 169 7.17 -7.83 -2.34
CA GLY A 169 7.12 -7.32 -3.71
C GLY A 169 7.75 -5.96 -3.77
N ASP A 170 8.50 -5.75 -4.85
CA ASP A 170 9.23 -4.53 -5.12
C ASP A 170 8.61 -3.80 -6.32
N GLY A 171 8.72 -2.48 -6.35
CA GLY A 171 8.24 -1.68 -7.45
C GLY A 171 9.01 -0.38 -7.62
N GLU A 172 9.12 0.07 -8.88
CA GLU A 172 9.82 1.29 -9.23
C GLU A 172 8.87 2.25 -9.96
N GLY A 173 9.02 3.54 -9.69
CA GLY A 173 8.19 4.58 -10.31
C GLY A 173 9.03 5.79 -10.68
N ARG A 174 8.72 6.41 -11.83
CA ARG A 174 9.47 7.57 -12.32
C ARG A 174 8.58 8.60 -12.97
N ALA A 175 8.71 9.84 -12.51
CA ALA A 175 7.99 10.97 -13.07
C ALA A 175 8.88 12.22 -13.17
N ALA A 176 8.57 13.14 -14.09
CA ALA A 176 9.23 14.44 -14.11
C ALA A 176 8.92 15.19 -12.79
N ALA A 177 9.92 15.81 -12.17
CA ALA A 177 9.76 16.43 -10.85
C ALA A 177 8.76 17.59 -10.83
N GLY A 178 8.64 18.33 -11.94
CA GLY A 178 7.84 19.55 -12.00
C GLY A 178 8.48 20.71 -11.22
N GLY A 179 7.79 21.85 -11.20
CA GLY A 179 8.32 23.08 -10.56
C GLY A 179 8.33 23.05 -9.03
N ALA A 180 7.54 22.15 -8.43
CA ALA A 180 7.34 22.04 -6.98
C ALA A 180 7.36 20.58 -6.48
N CYS A 181 8.17 19.73 -7.13
CA CYS A 181 8.34 18.31 -6.81
C CYS A 181 7.02 17.48 -6.85
N GLU A 182 6.01 18.00 -7.53
CA GLU A 182 4.66 17.43 -7.66
C GLU A 182 4.68 16.05 -8.33
N GLY A 183 5.69 15.77 -9.16
CA GLY A 183 5.91 14.47 -9.76
C GLY A 183 6.18 13.36 -8.74
N GLY A 184 6.58 13.70 -7.51
CA GLY A 184 6.85 12.71 -6.46
C GLY A 184 5.64 11.84 -6.14
N ALA A 185 4.44 12.43 -6.09
CA ALA A 185 3.21 11.67 -5.85
C ALA A 185 2.94 10.64 -6.95
N LYS A 186 3.24 10.99 -8.21
CA LYS A 186 3.06 10.08 -9.34
C LYS A 186 4.08 8.93 -9.29
N ALA A 187 5.34 9.24 -9.02
CA ALA A 187 6.39 8.22 -8.89
C ALA A 187 6.09 7.23 -7.76
N ILE A 188 5.64 7.72 -6.59
CA ILE A 188 5.22 6.87 -5.46
C ILE A 188 4.04 5.96 -5.86
N ALA A 189 3.02 6.52 -6.51
CA ALA A 189 1.85 5.74 -6.91
C ALA A 189 2.20 4.60 -7.89
N GLU A 190 3.07 4.88 -8.87
CA GLU A 190 3.56 3.87 -9.82
C GLU A 190 4.37 2.76 -9.10
N ALA A 191 5.31 3.14 -8.23
CA ALA A 191 6.12 2.19 -7.47
C ALA A 191 5.25 1.28 -6.58
N LEU A 192 4.30 1.86 -5.85
CA LEU A 192 3.37 1.08 -4.99
C LEU A 192 2.45 0.16 -5.80
N GLU A 193 1.95 0.59 -6.96
CA GLU A 193 1.13 -0.28 -7.81
C GLU A 193 1.92 -1.51 -8.27
N GLU A 194 3.19 -1.33 -8.62
CA GLU A 194 4.09 -2.41 -9.03
C GLU A 194 4.45 -3.34 -7.86
N ALA A 195 4.83 -2.78 -6.70
CA ALA A 195 5.14 -3.57 -5.50
C ALA A 195 3.94 -4.42 -5.04
N VAL A 196 2.75 -3.82 -5.03
CA VAL A 196 1.51 -4.54 -4.69
C VAL A 196 1.19 -5.62 -5.72
N LYS A 197 1.40 -5.35 -7.01
CA LYS A 197 1.22 -6.37 -8.05
C LYS A 197 2.15 -7.56 -7.83
N ASP A 198 3.42 -7.29 -7.53
CA ASP A 198 4.43 -8.32 -7.36
C ASP A 198 4.16 -9.20 -6.14
N VAL A 199 3.94 -8.58 -4.97
CA VAL A 199 3.66 -9.31 -3.73
C VAL A 199 2.37 -10.13 -3.79
N LEU A 200 1.32 -9.63 -4.47
CA LEU A 200 0.08 -10.37 -4.65
C LEU A 200 0.21 -11.52 -5.64
N SER A 201 1.11 -11.39 -6.62
CA SER A 201 1.46 -12.49 -7.53
C SER A 201 2.14 -13.61 -6.75
N GLU A 202 3.16 -13.30 -5.94
CA GLU A 202 3.85 -14.28 -5.09
C GLU A 202 2.90 -14.92 -4.06
N MET A 203 2.09 -14.12 -3.35
CA MET A 203 1.06 -14.62 -2.42
C MET A 203 0.10 -15.59 -3.14
N GLY A 204 -0.37 -15.20 -4.31
CA GLY A 204 -1.30 -15.99 -5.11
C GLY A 204 -0.70 -17.31 -5.57
N GLU A 205 0.57 -17.31 -5.96
CA GLU A 205 1.32 -18.50 -6.35
C GLU A 205 1.49 -19.45 -5.17
N GLU A 206 1.91 -18.95 -4.01
CA GLU A 206 2.09 -19.76 -2.79
C GLU A 206 0.78 -20.40 -2.32
N ILE A 207 -0.33 -19.67 -2.38
CA ILE A 207 -1.66 -20.19 -2.02
C ILE A 207 -2.17 -21.19 -3.06
N SER A 208 -2.15 -20.82 -4.34
CA SER A 208 -2.77 -21.62 -5.41
C SER A 208 -2.01 -22.93 -5.69
N ASN A 209 -0.69 -22.91 -5.53
CA ASN A 209 0.17 -24.07 -5.81
C ASN A 209 0.38 -24.98 -4.59
N SER A 210 -0.14 -24.63 -3.42
CA SER A 210 -0.04 -25.46 -2.21
C SER A 210 -0.89 -26.74 -2.32
N GLU A 211 -0.27 -27.85 -2.72
CA GLU A 211 -0.92 -29.17 -2.79
C GLU A 211 -1.50 -29.57 -1.42
N ARG A 212 -0.78 -29.22 -0.34
CA ARG A 212 -1.19 -29.51 1.03
C ARG A 212 -2.47 -28.77 1.40
N LEU A 213 -2.58 -27.49 1.05
CA LEU A 213 -3.80 -26.71 1.24
C LEU A 213 -4.95 -27.27 0.40
N ARG A 214 -4.72 -27.55 -0.89
CA ARG A 214 -5.73 -28.12 -1.78
C ARG A 214 -6.28 -29.45 -1.25
N LYS A 215 -5.44 -30.34 -0.72
CA LYS A 215 -5.88 -31.60 -0.09
C LYS A 215 -6.69 -31.35 1.18
N ALA A 216 -6.31 -30.37 1.99
CA ALA A 216 -6.99 -30.06 3.25
C ALA A 216 -8.36 -29.39 3.05
N MET A 217 -8.57 -28.70 1.93
CA MET A 217 -9.84 -28.03 1.60
C MET A 217 -10.86 -28.92 0.89
N ARG A 218 -10.45 -30.12 0.43
CA ARG A 218 -11.34 -31.12 -0.16
C ARG A 218 -12.25 -31.79 0.88
#